data_AF-S4RJY8-F1
#
_entry.id   AF-S4RJY8-F1
#
_cell.length_a   1.000
_cell.length_b   1.000
_cell.length_c   1.000
_cell.angle_alpha   90.00
_cell.angle_beta   90.00
_cell.angle_gamma   90.00
#
_symmetry.space_group_name_H-M   'P 1'
#
loop_
_entity.id
_entity.type
_entity.pdbx_description
1 polymer ?
#
loop_
_entity_poly.entity_id
_entity_poly.type
_entity_poly.pdbx_seq_one_letter_code
_entity_poly.pdbx_strand_id
1 'polypeptide(L)'
;RQIANTLDSHAATLQRKADREVFFMNVQGILVLVQRYRSGTRGHMKTVLLDLLREYLKVETQFQQGHYDKCVIALRETHKGDMTSVLKLIFSHAQVAKKNILVTMLIDQLCGRDPTLTEELTNILNELTQLNKTTNARVALRARQVLIACHLPSYELRHNQVESIFLSAIDMYGHQFCPENLKKLIMSETSIFDVLPNFFYHSNQVVRMAASEVYVRRAYIAYELNSLQHHQLKDSSCIVEFQFMLPSSHPNRSSALNNSAVAYHYVEEVITDASYTPPCQRMGAMLAFDNLDQLAQNFDEVLQCFSNWPSEGSSLTDAGCSTLYHDDSKSRISNVHSFSISLGERRWLASNPLLPNLLSYFLFQRSMLRDHGIRRLTFLVSQKREFPKFFTFRARDKFEEDRIYRHLEPALAFQLELNRMRNFDLRAMHCANHRMQLYLGSARVEEGAEVTDHRFFVRAIMRHSDLVTKEASFEYLQNEGERLLLEAMDELEVAFDNTAVRTDANHIFLNFVPTVIMDPCKIEESVRSMVMRYGSRLWKLRVLQAELKINIRQTPTGHAIPIRLFL
;
A
#
# COMPACT_ATOMS: atom_id res chain seq x y z
N ARG A 1 14.55 32.48 -32.06
CA ARG A 1 15.80 33.08 -31.53
C ARG A 1 16.50 33.92 -32.59
N GLN A 2 16.88 33.34 -33.74
CA GLN A 2 17.49 34.12 -34.84
C GLN A 2 16.65 35.33 -35.28
N ILE A 3 15.34 35.13 -35.49
CA ILE A 3 14.41 36.22 -35.87
C ILE A 3 14.41 37.36 -34.83
N ALA A 4 14.34 37.04 -33.53
CA ALA A 4 14.40 38.05 -32.45
C ALA A 4 15.71 38.84 -32.51
N ASN A 5 16.85 38.15 -32.67
CA ASN A 5 18.15 38.82 -32.76
C ASN A 5 18.23 39.76 -33.97
N THR A 6 17.65 39.40 -35.11
CA THR A 6 17.61 40.27 -36.31
C THR A 6 16.77 41.53 -36.06
N LEU A 7 15.61 41.38 -35.41
CA LEU A 7 14.73 42.49 -35.05
C LEU A 7 15.36 43.42 -34.01
N ASP A 8 16.00 42.86 -32.98
CA ASP A 8 16.71 43.61 -31.94
C ASP A 8 17.92 44.35 -32.53
N SER A 9 18.64 43.71 -33.46
CA SER A 9 19.76 44.35 -34.19
C SER A 9 19.28 45.53 -35.03
N HIS A 10 18.16 45.40 -35.73
CA HIS A 10 17.59 46.52 -36.49
C HIS A 10 17.09 47.63 -35.55
N ALA A 11 16.40 47.27 -34.45
CA ALA A 11 15.96 48.23 -33.45
C ALA A 11 17.13 49.04 -32.85
N ALA A 12 18.30 48.42 -32.68
CA ALA A 12 19.51 49.08 -32.21
C ALA A 12 20.07 50.11 -33.21
N THR A 13 19.85 49.94 -34.51
CA THR A 13 20.27 50.91 -35.55
C THR A 13 19.43 52.19 -35.59
N LEU A 14 18.20 52.15 -35.06
CA LEU A 14 17.31 53.31 -35.00
C LEU A 14 17.77 54.23 -33.85
N GLN A 15 18.11 55.49 -34.15
CA GLN A 15 18.61 56.43 -33.13
C GLN A 15 17.50 57.23 -32.42
N ARG A 16 16.37 57.52 -33.08
CA ARG A 16 15.27 58.27 -32.47
C ARG A 16 14.29 57.34 -31.77
N LYS A 17 13.82 57.75 -30.59
CA LYS A 17 12.84 56.99 -29.80
C LYS A 17 11.50 56.80 -30.53
N ALA A 18 11.01 57.82 -31.23
CA ALA A 18 9.77 57.76 -32.01
C ALA A 18 9.84 56.71 -33.14
N ASP A 19 10.97 56.63 -33.84
CA ASP A 19 11.17 55.67 -34.93
C ASP A 19 11.23 54.23 -34.39
N ARG A 20 11.77 54.02 -33.18
CA ARG A 20 11.73 52.74 -32.47
C ARG A 20 10.32 52.33 -32.07
N GLU A 21 9.51 53.25 -31.54
CA GLU A 21 8.14 52.97 -31.15
C GLU A 21 7.26 52.56 -32.35
N VAL A 22 7.40 53.25 -33.48
CA VAL A 22 6.72 52.89 -34.73
C VAL A 22 7.20 51.53 -35.25
N PHE A 23 8.50 51.26 -35.19
CA PHE A 23 9.04 49.95 -35.55
C PHE A 23 8.48 48.81 -34.68
N PHE A 24 8.45 48.97 -33.35
CA PHE A 24 7.89 47.97 -32.46
C PHE A 24 6.39 47.77 -32.68
N MET A 25 5.62 48.83 -32.95
CA MET A 25 4.21 48.70 -33.32
C MET A 25 4.01 47.85 -34.59
N ASN A 26 4.84 48.06 -35.61
CA ASN A 26 4.75 47.32 -36.87
C ASN A 26 5.18 45.86 -36.74
N VAL A 27 6.17 45.57 -35.90
CA VAL A 27 6.76 44.23 -35.74
C VAL A 27 6.13 43.45 -34.57
N GLN A 28 5.24 44.07 -33.80
CA GLN A 28 4.64 43.46 -32.60
C GLN A 28 4.05 42.06 -32.84
N GLY A 29 3.34 41.85 -33.95
CA GLY A 29 2.79 40.53 -34.28
C GLY A 29 3.86 39.45 -34.46
N ILE A 30 5.00 39.80 -35.07
CA ILE A 30 6.15 38.90 -35.25
C ILE A 30 6.82 38.64 -33.90
N LEU A 31 6.98 39.67 -33.05
CA LEU A 31 7.56 39.49 -31.71
C LEU A 31 6.70 38.56 -30.85
N VAL A 32 5.37 38.71 -30.86
CA VAL A 32 4.44 37.81 -30.16
C VAL A 32 4.58 36.38 -30.65
N LEU A 33 4.69 36.16 -31.97
CA LEU A 33 4.89 34.83 -32.53
C LEU A 33 6.23 34.23 -32.11
N VAL A 34 7.32 35.00 -32.18
CA VAL A 34 8.65 34.53 -31.80
C VAL A 34 8.73 34.23 -30.31
N GLN A 35 8.06 35.02 -29.47
CA GLN A 35 7.97 34.80 -28.03
C GLN A 35 7.18 33.52 -27.71
N ARG A 36 6.07 33.28 -28.42
CA ARG A 36 5.23 32.08 -28.30
C ARG A 36 6.02 30.78 -28.57
N TYR A 37 6.93 30.79 -29.54
CA TYR A 37 7.76 29.63 -29.91
C TYR A 37 9.20 29.70 -29.38
N ARG A 38 9.49 30.54 -28.38
CA ARG A 38 10.84 30.74 -27.84
C ARG A 38 11.49 29.44 -27.33
N SER A 39 10.67 28.54 -26.79
CA SER A 39 11.04 27.22 -26.25
C SER A 39 10.84 26.07 -27.25
N GLY A 40 10.66 26.39 -28.54
CA GLY A 40 10.36 25.43 -29.59
C GLY A 40 8.90 24.98 -29.60
N THR A 41 8.56 24.08 -30.53
CA THR A 41 7.20 23.56 -30.72
C THR A 41 6.70 22.77 -29.52
N ARG A 42 7.55 21.92 -28.91
CA ARG A 42 7.23 21.19 -27.67
C ARG A 42 7.00 22.12 -26.49
N GLY A 43 7.81 23.18 -26.35
CA GLY A 43 7.64 24.17 -25.29
C GLY A 43 6.33 24.94 -25.45
N HIS A 44 6.02 25.39 -26.67
CA HIS A 44 4.75 26.07 -26.94
C HIS A 44 3.54 25.17 -26.67
N MET A 45 3.57 23.92 -27.11
CA MET A 45 2.53 22.92 -26.81
C MET A 45 2.32 22.78 -25.30
N LYS A 46 3.40 22.64 -24.51
CA LYS A 46 3.30 22.58 -23.05
C LYS A 46 2.64 23.84 -22.48
N THR A 47 3.07 25.03 -22.88
CA THR A 47 2.48 26.30 -22.42
C THR A 47 0.98 26.37 -22.70
N VAL A 48 0.54 26.03 -23.92
CA VAL A 48 -0.89 26.04 -24.28
C VAL A 48 -1.69 25.09 -23.39
N LEU A 49 -1.17 23.90 -23.14
CA LEU A 49 -1.83 22.91 -22.28
C LEU A 49 -1.89 23.36 -20.81
N LEU A 50 -0.81 23.96 -20.29
CA LEU A 50 -0.79 24.53 -18.93
C LEU A 50 -1.79 25.68 -18.80
N ASP A 51 -1.89 26.55 -19.81
CA ASP A 51 -2.82 27.68 -19.80
C ASP A 51 -4.28 27.22 -19.81
N LEU A 52 -4.61 26.14 -20.53
CA LEU A 52 -5.96 25.54 -20.48
C LEU A 52 -6.31 25.01 -19.08
N LEU A 53 -5.36 24.37 -18.40
CA LEU A 53 -5.55 23.91 -17.03
C LEU A 53 -5.70 25.09 -16.05
N ARG A 54 -4.90 26.15 -16.21
CA ARG A 54 -5.00 27.38 -15.41
C ARG A 54 -6.34 28.09 -15.61
N GLU A 55 -6.84 28.17 -16.83
CA GLU A 55 -8.16 28.78 -17.11
C GLU A 55 -9.31 27.96 -16.51
N TYR A 56 -9.23 26.63 -16.54
CA TYR A 56 -10.17 25.79 -15.80
C TYR A 56 -10.15 26.11 -14.31
N LEU A 57 -8.96 26.16 -13.70
CA LEU A 57 -8.77 26.36 -12.28
C LEU A 57 -9.24 27.75 -11.83
N LYS A 58 -8.90 28.80 -12.59
CA LYS A 58 -9.33 30.18 -12.37
C LYS A 58 -10.84 30.31 -12.26
N VAL A 59 -11.60 29.56 -13.07
CA VAL A 59 -13.06 29.53 -13.00
C VAL A 59 -13.51 28.74 -11.77
N GLU A 60 -13.07 27.48 -11.64
CA GLU A 60 -13.66 26.56 -10.67
C GLU A 60 -13.30 26.88 -9.20
N THR A 61 -12.17 27.54 -8.94
CA THR A 61 -11.79 27.97 -7.59
C THR A 61 -12.79 28.98 -7.00
N GLN A 62 -13.43 29.79 -7.84
CA GLN A 62 -14.44 30.77 -7.41
C GLN A 62 -15.73 30.12 -6.88
N PHE A 63 -16.00 28.87 -7.27
CA PHE A 63 -17.23 28.12 -6.91
C PHE A 63 -17.00 27.08 -5.80
N GLN A 64 -15.84 27.11 -5.11
CA GLN A 64 -15.54 26.15 -4.04
C GLN A 64 -16.17 26.54 -2.70
N GLN A 65 -16.28 27.83 -2.39
CA GLN A 65 -16.67 28.31 -1.06
C GLN A 65 -18.19 28.52 -0.92
N GLY A 66 -18.86 27.62 -0.21
CA GLY A 66 -20.29 27.74 0.12
C GLY A 66 -21.22 27.20 -0.97
N HIS A 67 -22.50 27.58 -0.91
CA HIS A 67 -23.50 27.24 -1.93
C HIS A 67 -23.38 28.16 -3.14
N TYR A 68 -23.86 27.68 -4.29
CA TYR A 68 -23.78 28.38 -5.57
C TYR A 68 -24.21 29.85 -5.48
N ASP A 69 -25.34 30.14 -4.83
CA ASP A 69 -25.87 31.51 -4.70
C ASP A 69 -24.89 32.44 -3.95
N LYS A 70 -24.22 31.93 -2.90
CA LYS A 70 -23.21 32.69 -2.17
C LYS A 70 -21.97 32.95 -3.03
N CYS A 71 -21.55 31.97 -3.82
CA CYS A 71 -20.42 32.15 -4.75
C CYS A 71 -20.75 33.22 -5.80
N VAL A 72 -21.97 33.23 -6.34
CA VAL A 72 -22.40 34.23 -7.33
C VAL A 72 -22.44 35.63 -6.73
N ILE A 73 -22.94 35.79 -5.50
CA ILE A 73 -22.92 37.08 -4.79
C ILE A 73 -21.48 37.53 -4.57
N ALA A 74 -20.60 36.65 -4.08
CA ALA A 74 -19.18 36.97 -3.90
C ALA A 74 -18.50 37.40 -5.21
N LEU A 75 -18.75 36.66 -6.30
CA LEU A 75 -18.25 36.98 -7.64
C LEU A 75 -18.68 38.37 -8.11
N ARG A 76 -19.95 38.73 -7.87
CA ARG A 76 -20.50 40.06 -8.18
C ARG A 76 -19.85 41.15 -7.35
N GLU A 77 -19.57 40.89 -6.08
CA GLU A 77 -18.88 41.83 -5.18
C GLU A 77 -17.42 42.03 -5.57
N THR A 78 -16.72 40.98 -6.03
CA THR A 78 -15.33 41.06 -6.50
C THR A 78 -15.21 41.83 -7.83
N HIS A 79 -16.19 41.69 -8.72
CA HIS A 79 -16.16 42.27 -10.07
C HIS A 79 -17.21 43.37 -10.28
N LYS A 80 -17.45 44.24 -9.29
CA LYS A 80 -18.48 45.30 -9.35
C LYS A 80 -18.39 46.18 -10.61
N GLY A 81 -17.19 46.38 -11.16
CA GLY A 81 -16.95 47.17 -12.37
C GLY A 81 -17.03 46.40 -13.69
N ASP A 82 -17.10 45.06 -13.68
CA ASP A 82 -17.11 44.23 -14.89
C ASP A 82 -18.05 43.02 -14.77
N MET A 83 -19.34 43.29 -14.95
CA MET A 83 -20.40 42.27 -14.96
C MET A 83 -20.29 41.31 -16.15
N THR A 84 -19.56 41.67 -17.21
CA THR A 84 -19.33 40.79 -18.36
C THR A 84 -18.43 39.63 -17.98
N SER A 85 -17.40 39.89 -17.17
CA SER A 85 -16.54 38.84 -16.62
C SER A 85 -17.30 37.89 -15.69
N VAL A 86 -18.20 38.42 -14.85
CA VAL A 86 -19.08 37.58 -14.01
C VAL A 86 -19.93 36.64 -14.86
N LEU A 87 -20.57 37.16 -15.92
CA LEU A 87 -21.38 36.35 -16.84
C LEU A 87 -20.55 35.23 -17.50
N LYS A 88 -19.33 35.54 -17.96
CA LYS A 88 -18.42 34.55 -18.58
C LYS A 88 -18.05 33.43 -17.60
N LEU A 89 -17.76 33.77 -16.33
CA LEU A 89 -17.43 32.78 -15.31
C LEU A 89 -18.61 31.86 -15.00
N ILE A 90 -19.81 32.42 -14.83
CA ILE A 90 -21.04 31.66 -14.60
C ILE A 90 -21.34 30.73 -15.79
N PHE A 91 -21.26 31.26 -17.01
CA PHE A 91 -21.49 30.48 -18.23
C PHE A 91 -20.49 29.32 -18.37
N SER A 92 -19.21 29.55 -18.04
CA SER A 92 -18.18 28.51 -18.04
C SER A 92 -18.46 27.42 -16.99
N HIS A 93 -18.85 27.80 -15.77
CA HIS A 93 -19.16 26.84 -14.71
C HIS A 93 -20.41 26.00 -15.01
N ALA A 94 -21.40 26.55 -15.73
CA ALA A 94 -22.62 25.82 -16.11
C ALA A 94 -22.35 24.55 -16.94
N GLN A 95 -21.21 24.46 -17.64
CA GLN A 95 -20.79 23.28 -18.42
C GLN A 95 -19.60 22.53 -17.79
N VAL A 96 -19.41 22.64 -16.47
CA VAL A 96 -18.30 22.01 -15.74
C VAL A 96 -18.19 20.50 -15.99
N ALA A 97 -19.32 19.77 -16.12
CA ALA A 97 -19.29 18.33 -16.38
C ALA A 97 -18.54 17.96 -17.68
N LYS A 98 -18.71 18.74 -18.76
CA LYS A 98 -17.99 18.54 -20.01
C LYS A 98 -16.53 18.97 -19.90
N LYS A 99 -16.27 20.09 -19.21
CA LYS A 99 -14.91 20.56 -18.92
C LYS A 99 -14.11 19.51 -18.17
N ASN A 100 -14.73 18.82 -17.21
CA ASN A 100 -14.07 17.81 -16.39
C ASN A 100 -13.56 16.64 -17.22
N ILE A 101 -14.36 16.16 -18.19
CA ILE A 101 -13.94 15.11 -19.12
C ILE A 101 -12.72 15.56 -19.92
N LEU A 102 -12.77 16.77 -20.49
CA LEU A 102 -11.65 17.33 -21.26
C LEU A 102 -10.39 17.46 -20.40
N VAL A 103 -10.49 18.01 -19.20
CA VAL A 103 -9.34 18.21 -18.29
C VAL A 103 -8.73 16.87 -17.90
N THR A 104 -9.54 15.86 -17.57
CA THR A 104 -9.05 14.50 -17.30
C THR A 104 -8.27 13.93 -18.50
N MET A 105 -8.79 14.07 -19.72
CA MET A 105 -8.10 13.63 -20.94
C MET A 105 -6.78 14.38 -21.18
N LEU A 106 -6.74 15.69 -20.89
CA LEU A 106 -5.52 16.50 -21.02
C LEU A 106 -4.45 16.05 -20.01
N ILE A 107 -4.85 15.81 -18.76
CA ILE A 107 -3.96 15.28 -17.71
C ILE A 107 -3.38 13.93 -18.15
N ASP A 108 -4.19 13.05 -18.71
CA ASP A 108 -3.75 11.73 -19.20
C ASP A 108 -2.70 11.84 -20.32
N GLN A 109 -2.93 12.70 -21.30
CA GLN A 109 -1.99 12.87 -22.42
C GLN A 109 -0.69 13.54 -22.01
N LEU A 110 -0.75 14.49 -21.06
CA LEU A 110 0.42 15.18 -20.54
C LEU A 110 1.31 14.24 -19.71
N CYS A 111 0.68 13.40 -18.87
CA CYS A 111 1.39 12.66 -17.84
C CYS A 111 1.65 11.19 -18.21
N GLY A 112 0.96 10.65 -19.24
CA GLY A 112 1.15 9.28 -19.70
C GLY A 112 2.47 9.01 -20.46
N ARG A 113 3.26 10.05 -20.76
CA ARG A 113 4.45 9.95 -21.64
C ARG A 113 5.80 10.29 -20.99
N ASP A 114 5.81 11.10 -19.93
CA ASP A 114 7.06 11.53 -19.26
C ASP A 114 6.92 11.33 -17.73
N PRO A 115 7.79 10.54 -17.08
CA PRO A 115 7.78 10.37 -15.63
C PRO A 115 8.24 11.62 -14.86
N THR A 116 8.83 12.61 -15.53
CA THR A 116 9.31 13.86 -14.90
C THR A 116 8.35 15.02 -15.20
N LEU A 117 7.49 15.33 -14.23
CA LEU A 117 6.66 16.54 -14.28
C LEU A 117 7.53 17.78 -14.17
N THR A 118 7.26 18.79 -14.99
CA THR A 118 7.82 20.14 -14.79
C THR A 118 7.22 20.75 -13.53
N GLU A 119 8.00 21.53 -12.78
CA GLU A 119 7.55 22.22 -11.56
C GLU A 119 6.24 22.99 -11.73
N GLU A 120 6.08 23.71 -12.86
CA GLU A 120 4.83 24.42 -13.18
C GLU A 120 3.60 23.51 -13.27
N LEU A 121 3.77 22.30 -13.82
CA LEU A 121 2.68 21.33 -13.94
C LEU A 121 2.34 20.74 -12.57
N THR A 122 3.37 20.44 -11.76
CA THR A 122 3.19 19.98 -10.38
C THR A 122 2.39 20.99 -9.56
N ASN A 123 2.67 22.29 -9.68
CA ASN A 123 1.93 23.35 -8.99
C ASN A 123 0.46 23.39 -9.42
N ILE A 124 0.17 23.35 -10.72
CA ILE A 124 -1.21 23.33 -11.22
C ILE A 124 -1.96 22.08 -10.75
N LEU A 125 -1.32 20.91 -10.82
CA LEU A 125 -1.93 19.67 -10.35
C LEU A 125 -2.22 19.74 -8.84
N ASN A 126 -1.30 20.29 -8.03
CA ASN A 126 -1.51 20.50 -6.60
C ASN A 126 -2.75 21.39 -6.34
N GLU A 127 -2.89 22.50 -7.06
CA GLU A 127 -4.08 23.35 -6.96
C GLU A 127 -5.37 22.60 -7.39
N LEU A 128 -5.31 21.75 -8.43
CA LEU A 128 -6.46 20.93 -8.85
C LEU A 128 -6.88 19.92 -7.77
N THR A 129 -5.94 19.41 -6.97
CA THR A 129 -6.27 18.48 -5.86
C THR A 129 -7.08 19.13 -4.74
N GLN A 130 -7.03 20.47 -4.61
CA GLN A 130 -7.74 21.24 -3.59
C GLN A 130 -9.23 21.48 -3.94
N LEU A 131 -9.67 21.08 -5.13
CA LEU A 131 -11.07 21.19 -5.55
C LEU A 131 -11.92 20.16 -4.78
N ASN A 132 -12.70 20.64 -3.82
CA ASN A 132 -13.43 19.80 -2.87
C ASN A 132 -14.90 19.53 -3.26
N LYS A 133 -15.42 20.21 -4.28
CA LYS A 133 -16.79 19.99 -4.77
C LYS A 133 -16.91 18.66 -5.50
N THR A 134 -18.03 17.97 -5.28
CA THR A 134 -18.36 16.69 -5.92
C THR A 134 -18.45 16.78 -7.44
N THR A 135 -18.76 17.95 -7.99
CA THR A 135 -18.73 18.20 -9.44
C THR A 135 -17.34 17.95 -10.01
N ASN A 136 -16.29 18.34 -9.29
CA ASN A 136 -14.90 18.37 -9.75
C ASN A 136 -14.09 17.18 -9.22
N ALA A 137 -14.72 16.28 -8.45
CA ALA A 137 -14.07 15.17 -7.77
C ALA A 137 -13.23 14.29 -8.72
N ARG A 138 -13.73 14.01 -9.93
CA ARG A 138 -13.01 13.22 -10.94
C ARG A 138 -11.70 13.87 -11.41
N VAL A 139 -11.69 15.20 -11.55
CA VAL A 139 -10.48 15.94 -11.94
C VAL A 139 -9.48 15.97 -10.80
N ALA A 140 -9.94 16.28 -9.58
CA ALA A 140 -9.10 16.30 -8.39
C ALA A 140 -8.49 14.92 -8.11
N LEU A 141 -9.30 13.85 -8.23
CA LEU A 141 -8.88 12.46 -8.18
C LEU A 141 -7.77 12.18 -9.18
N ARG A 142 -7.97 12.54 -10.45
CA ARG A 142 -6.98 12.25 -11.49
C ARG A 142 -5.68 13.00 -11.27
N ALA A 143 -5.76 14.28 -10.88
CA ALA A 143 -4.58 15.08 -10.54
C ALA A 143 -3.79 14.46 -9.38
N ARG A 144 -4.49 13.98 -8.33
CA ARG A 144 -3.85 13.24 -7.22
C ARG A 144 -3.15 11.98 -7.71
N GLN A 145 -3.83 11.12 -8.49
CA GLN A 145 -3.26 9.88 -9.02
C GLN A 145 -1.97 10.13 -9.80
N VAL A 146 -1.95 11.18 -10.63
CA VAL A 146 -0.75 11.57 -11.40
C VAL A 146 0.37 12.06 -10.48
N LEU A 147 0.07 12.95 -9.53
CA LEU A 147 1.06 13.44 -8.59
C LEU A 147 1.69 12.30 -7.79
N ILE A 148 0.88 11.35 -7.31
CA ILE A 148 1.33 10.15 -6.61
C ILE A 148 2.24 9.32 -7.52
N ALA A 149 1.81 9.06 -8.76
CA ALA A 149 2.59 8.28 -9.73
C ALA A 149 3.95 8.92 -10.06
N CYS A 150 4.04 10.25 -10.10
CA CYS A 150 5.28 10.97 -10.40
C CYS A 150 6.24 11.09 -9.21
N HIS A 151 5.73 11.05 -7.96
CA HIS A 151 6.59 10.98 -6.78
C HIS A 151 7.15 9.57 -6.56
N LEU A 152 6.52 8.54 -7.13
CA LEU A 152 7.02 7.17 -7.07
C LEU A 152 8.16 6.97 -8.08
N PRO A 153 9.36 6.54 -7.65
CA PRO A 153 10.43 6.24 -8.59
C PRO A 153 10.01 5.10 -9.54
N SER A 154 10.45 5.21 -10.79
CA SER A 154 10.14 4.22 -11.82
C SER A 154 10.55 2.82 -11.38
N TYR A 155 9.87 1.80 -11.90
CA TYR A 155 10.18 0.40 -11.59
C TYR A 155 11.68 0.09 -11.81
N GLU A 156 12.25 0.52 -12.94
CA GLU A 156 13.66 0.27 -13.27
C GLU A 156 14.62 0.97 -12.30
N LEU A 157 14.30 2.20 -11.87
CA LEU A 157 15.11 2.92 -10.89
C LEU A 157 15.05 2.22 -9.52
N ARG A 158 13.87 1.78 -9.08
CA ARG A 158 13.71 1.02 -7.84
C ARG A 158 14.40 -0.33 -7.89
N HIS A 159 14.32 -1.02 -9.03
CA HIS A 159 15.02 -2.28 -9.25
C HIS A 159 16.53 -2.11 -9.07
N ASN A 160 17.12 -1.13 -9.75
CA ASN A 160 18.56 -0.85 -9.66
C ASN A 160 18.98 -0.42 -8.24
N GLN A 161 18.13 0.34 -7.53
CA GLN A 161 18.39 0.71 -6.14
C GLN A 161 18.40 -0.51 -5.21
N VAL A 162 17.40 -1.39 -5.32
CA VAL A 162 17.31 -2.61 -4.51
C VAL A 162 18.48 -3.55 -4.81
N GLU A 163 18.83 -3.72 -6.09
CA GLU A 163 19.99 -4.50 -6.52
C GLU A 163 21.29 -3.94 -5.94
N SER A 164 21.52 -2.64 -6.04
CA SER A 164 22.68 -1.98 -5.44
C SER A 164 22.76 -2.17 -3.92
N ILE A 165 21.62 -2.18 -3.22
CA ILE A 165 21.59 -2.46 -1.77
C ILE A 165 21.99 -3.92 -1.50
N PHE A 166 21.48 -4.89 -2.27
CA PHE A 166 21.88 -6.29 -2.10
C PHE A 166 23.37 -6.49 -2.39
N LEU A 167 23.87 -5.93 -3.50
CA LEU A 167 25.28 -6.04 -3.87
C LEU A 167 26.22 -5.31 -2.89
N SER A 168 25.77 -4.22 -2.25
CA SER A 168 26.56 -3.54 -1.21
C SER A 168 26.49 -4.21 0.16
N ALA A 169 25.46 -5.03 0.42
CA ALA A 169 25.36 -5.84 1.63
C ALA A 169 26.18 -7.13 1.55
N ILE A 170 26.50 -7.57 0.32
CA ILE A 170 27.21 -8.81 0.01
C ILE A 170 28.59 -8.45 -0.56
N ASP A 171 29.62 -8.48 0.28
CA ASP A 171 30.99 -8.35 -0.21
C ASP A 171 31.34 -9.53 -1.12
N MET A 172 31.77 -9.23 -2.36
CA MET A 172 32.13 -10.24 -3.37
C MET A 172 33.28 -11.17 -2.93
N TYR A 173 34.02 -10.80 -1.88
CA TYR A 173 35.17 -11.54 -1.36
C TYR A 173 34.90 -12.28 -0.03
N GLY A 174 33.64 -12.33 0.43
CA GLY A 174 33.19 -13.31 1.41
C GLY A 174 33.70 -13.12 2.85
N HIS A 175 34.12 -11.92 3.26
CA HIS A 175 34.68 -11.71 4.60
C HIS A 175 33.80 -10.89 5.56
N GLN A 176 32.78 -10.15 5.09
CA GLN A 176 31.81 -9.48 5.98
C GLN A 176 30.40 -9.40 5.35
N PHE A 177 29.43 -10.11 5.94
CA PHE A 177 28.00 -9.89 5.68
C PHE A 177 27.54 -8.70 6.53
N CYS A 178 27.04 -7.64 5.90
CA CYS A 178 26.63 -6.41 6.58
C CYS A 178 25.10 -6.31 6.68
N PRO A 179 24.46 -6.91 7.69
CA PRO A 179 22.99 -6.95 7.82
C PRO A 179 22.37 -5.56 7.99
N GLU A 180 23.14 -4.57 8.42
CA GLU A 180 22.69 -3.18 8.58
C GLU A 180 22.19 -2.55 7.27
N ASN A 181 22.78 -2.91 6.13
CA ASN A 181 22.34 -2.41 4.83
C ASN A 181 20.97 -3.00 4.43
N LEU A 182 20.66 -4.23 4.86
CA LEU A 182 19.37 -4.88 4.61
C LEU A 182 18.24 -4.30 5.47
N LYS A 183 18.55 -3.71 6.64
CA LYS A 183 17.55 -3.04 7.49
C LYS A 183 16.81 -1.93 6.74
N LYS A 184 17.50 -1.22 5.83
CA LYS A 184 16.88 -0.22 4.94
C LYS A 184 15.74 -0.85 4.12
N LEU A 185 15.99 -1.98 3.47
CA LEU A 185 14.94 -2.67 2.71
C LEU A 185 13.81 -3.20 3.60
N ILE A 186 14.12 -3.67 4.81
CA ILE A 186 13.11 -4.21 5.73
C ILE A 186 12.17 -3.10 6.24
N MET A 187 12.72 -1.93 6.58
CA MET A 187 11.98 -0.84 7.21
C MET A 187 11.34 0.15 6.22
N SER A 188 11.78 0.16 4.96
CA SER A 188 11.28 1.06 3.92
C SER A 188 9.75 1.02 3.69
N GLU A 189 9.11 2.18 3.50
CA GLU A 189 7.68 2.32 3.14
C GLU A 189 7.38 1.99 1.68
N THR A 190 8.34 2.23 0.77
CA THR A 190 8.09 2.00 -0.66
C THR A 190 7.71 0.55 -0.85
N SER A 191 6.68 0.27 -1.66
CA SER A 191 6.38 -1.12 -1.99
C SER A 191 7.65 -1.70 -2.59
N ILE A 192 8.22 -2.69 -1.90
CA ILE A 192 9.29 -3.52 -2.46
C ILE A 192 8.73 -4.85 -2.94
N PHE A 193 7.52 -5.24 -2.57
CA PHE A 193 6.99 -6.56 -2.94
C PHE A 193 6.77 -6.71 -4.45
N ASP A 194 6.68 -5.63 -5.21
CA ASP A 194 6.64 -5.66 -6.68
C ASP A 194 8.03 -5.83 -7.33
N VAL A 195 9.12 -5.56 -6.61
CA VAL A 195 10.50 -5.61 -7.14
C VAL A 195 11.30 -6.76 -6.51
N LEU A 196 11.18 -6.94 -5.20
CA LEU A 196 11.89 -7.91 -4.38
C LEU A 196 11.78 -9.36 -4.90
N PRO A 197 10.60 -9.86 -5.35
CA PRO A 197 10.50 -11.24 -5.80
C PRO A 197 11.34 -11.57 -7.04
N ASN A 198 11.74 -10.57 -7.83
CA ASN A 198 12.66 -10.80 -8.95
C ASN A 198 14.03 -11.30 -8.46
N PHE A 199 14.46 -10.87 -7.26
CA PHE A 199 15.75 -11.25 -6.69
C PHE A 199 15.76 -12.66 -6.08
N PHE A 200 14.61 -13.31 -5.91
CA PHE A 200 14.56 -14.72 -5.51
C PHE A 200 15.15 -15.65 -6.58
N TYR A 201 15.20 -15.19 -7.84
CA TYR A 201 15.73 -15.92 -8.99
C TYR A 201 17.03 -15.32 -9.52
N HIS A 202 17.71 -14.51 -8.70
CA HIS A 202 18.97 -13.87 -9.08
C HIS A 202 20.08 -14.91 -9.33
N SER A 203 21.01 -14.61 -10.26
CA SER A 203 22.12 -15.53 -10.62
C SER A 203 23.03 -15.85 -9.43
N ASN A 204 23.36 -14.84 -8.63
CA ASN A 204 24.11 -14.98 -7.38
C ASN A 204 23.26 -15.60 -6.26
N GLN A 205 23.68 -16.75 -5.73
CA GLN A 205 23.00 -17.47 -4.64
C GLN A 205 22.88 -16.65 -3.36
N VAL A 206 23.90 -15.87 -2.98
CA VAL A 206 23.87 -15.06 -1.76
C VAL A 206 22.80 -13.97 -1.87
N VAL A 207 22.58 -13.43 -3.06
CA VAL A 207 21.48 -12.47 -3.32
C VAL A 207 20.12 -13.15 -3.17
N ARG A 208 19.95 -14.40 -3.65
CA ARG A 208 18.69 -15.16 -3.46
C ARG A 208 18.37 -15.39 -1.99
N MET A 209 19.38 -15.79 -1.20
CA MET A 209 19.25 -15.99 0.25
C MET A 209 18.90 -14.68 0.96
N ALA A 210 19.65 -13.61 0.69
CA ALA A 210 19.40 -12.29 1.29
C ALA A 210 18.03 -11.73 0.91
N ALA A 211 17.59 -11.90 -0.33
CA ALA A 211 16.28 -11.44 -0.79
C ALA A 211 15.13 -12.17 -0.07
N SER A 212 15.24 -13.49 0.08
CA SER A 212 14.26 -14.30 0.80
C SER A 212 14.19 -13.93 2.28
N GLU A 213 15.33 -13.68 2.92
CA GLU A 213 15.40 -13.18 4.29
C GLU A 213 14.78 -11.78 4.46
N VAL A 214 15.07 -10.85 3.54
CA VAL A 214 14.46 -9.51 3.54
C VAL A 214 12.94 -9.61 3.41
N TYR A 215 12.44 -10.52 2.56
CA TYR A 215 11.00 -10.75 2.43
C TYR A 215 10.39 -11.23 3.74
N VAL A 216 10.95 -12.27 4.36
CA VAL A 216 10.46 -12.83 5.63
C VAL A 216 10.48 -11.77 6.73
N ARG A 217 11.61 -11.12 6.96
CA ARG A 217 11.75 -10.08 7.99
C ARG A 217 10.78 -8.92 7.78
N ARG A 218 10.49 -8.55 6.54
CA ARG A 218 9.55 -7.48 6.22
C ARG A 218 8.09 -7.90 6.32
N ALA A 219 7.73 -9.10 5.87
CA ALA A 219 6.37 -9.64 6.00
C ALA A 219 6.00 -9.87 7.47
N TYR A 220 6.96 -10.35 8.26
CA TYR A 220 6.82 -10.65 9.68
C TYR A 220 7.29 -9.53 10.61
N ILE A 221 7.40 -8.28 10.12
CA ILE A 221 7.90 -7.13 10.90
C ILE A 221 7.14 -6.89 12.22
N ALA A 222 5.88 -7.30 12.29
CA ALA A 222 5.03 -7.11 13.45
C ALA A 222 4.98 -8.34 14.38
N TYR A 223 5.79 -9.35 14.07
CA TYR A 223 6.02 -10.53 14.89
C TYR A 223 7.45 -10.47 15.43
N GLU A 224 7.69 -11.16 16.52
CA GLU A 224 9.04 -11.35 17.03
C GLU A 224 9.64 -12.56 16.32
N LEU A 225 10.71 -12.34 15.54
CA LEU A 225 11.44 -13.41 14.85
C LEU A 225 12.56 -13.91 15.77
N ASN A 226 12.46 -15.16 16.20
CA ASN A 226 13.38 -15.77 17.16
C ASN A 226 14.61 -16.35 16.47
N SER A 227 14.40 -16.98 15.32
CA SER A 227 15.47 -17.56 14.51
C SER A 227 15.10 -17.55 13.03
N LEU A 228 16.12 -17.49 12.18
CA LEU A 228 16.01 -17.56 10.73
C LEU A 228 17.23 -18.34 10.21
N GLN A 229 16.98 -19.42 9.48
CA GLN A 229 17.99 -20.34 8.96
C GLN A 229 17.81 -20.53 7.46
N HIS A 230 18.92 -20.63 6.75
CA HIS A 230 18.96 -20.85 5.32
C HIS A 230 19.35 -22.31 5.04
N HIS A 231 18.50 -23.04 4.32
CA HIS A 231 18.78 -24.37 3.83
C HIS A 231 18.78 -24.38 2.30
N GLN A 232 19.53 -25.31 1.71
CA GLN A 232 19.59 -25.51 0.28
C GLN A 232 19.08 -26.92 -0.04
N LEU A 233 18.11 -26.99 -0.95
CA LEU A 233 17.61 -28.25 -1.49
C LEU A 233 18.62 -28.86 -2.46
N LYS A 234 18.45 -30.14 -2.79
CA LYS A 234 19.31 -30.85 -3.74
C LYS A 234 19.36 -30.21 -5.13
N ASP A 235 18.30 -29.51 -5.53
CA ASP A 235 18.18 -28.79 -6.80
C ASP A 235 18.79 -27.36 -6.76
N SER A 236 19.47 -26.99 -5.67
CA SER A 236 19.99 -25.65 -5.39
C SER A 236 18.94 -24.58 -5.10
N SER A 237 17.66 -24.95 -4.92
CA SER A 237 16.62 -24.05 -4.46
C SER A 237 16.86 -23.64 -3.00
N CYS A 238 16.57 -22.37 -2.68
CA CYS A 238 16.78 -21.82 -1.34
C CYS A 238 15.50 -21.97 -0.51
N ILE A 239 15.68 -22.46 0.72
CA ILE A 239 14.66 -22.50 1.77
C ILE A 239 15.09 -21.55 2.88
N VAL A 240 14.19 -20.67 3.28
CA VAL A 240 14.34 -19.88 4.50
C VAL A 240 13.37 -20.38 5.54
N GLU A 241 13.87 -21.02 6.58
CA GLU A 241 13.11 -21.46 7.74
C GLU A 241 13.19 -20.40 8.84
N PHE A 242 12.09 -20.15 9.53
CA PHE A 242 12.06 -19.15 10.57
C PHE A 242 11.09 -19.48 11.68
N GLN A 243 11.41 -19.02 12.87
CA GLN A 243 10.58 -19.13 14.06
C GLN A 243 10.08 -17.75 14.45
N PHE A 244 8.79 -17.65 14.76
CA PHE A 244 8.21 -16.37 15.14
C PHE A 244 7.17 -16.51 16.24
N MET A 245 7.05 -15.49 17.08
CA MET A 245 6.01 -15.39 18.09
C MET A 245 4.92 -14.40 17.69
N LEU A 246 3.67 -14.78 17.95
CA LEU A 246 2.55 -13.86 17.77
C LEU A 246 2.66 -12.66 18.73
N PRO A 247 2.41 -11.43 18.27
CA PRO A 247 2.42 -10.26 19.15
C PRO A 247 1.29 -10.35 20.19
N SER A 248 1.44 -9.66 21.33
CA SER A 248 0.45 -9.65 22.42
C SER A 248 -0.96 -9.22 21.97
N SER A 249 -1.03 -8.32 20.99
CA SER A 249 -2.28 -7.85 20.37
C SER A 249 -2.94 -8.86 19.42
N HIS A 250 -2.28 -9.97 19.11
CA HIS A 250 -2.81 -10.96 18.18
C HIS A 250 -3.95 -11.77 18.84
N PRO A 251 -5.13 -11.91 18.20
CA PRO A 251 -6.30 -12.57 18.82
C PRO A 251 -6.06 -14.02 19.27
N ASN A 252 -5.24 -14.78 18.52
CA ASN A 252 -4.86 -16.14 18.92
C ASN A 252 -3.96 -16.19 20.17
N ARG A 253 -3.20 -15.12 20.49
CA ARG A 253 -2.42 -15.05 21.73
C ARG A 253 -3.37 -14.76 22.90
N SER A 254 -4.24 -13.76 22.79
CA SER A 254 -5.24 -13.45 23.82
C SER A 254 -6.19 -14.61 24.13
N SER A 255 -6.60 -15.37 23.10
CA SER A 255 -7.46 -16.55 23.28
C SER A 255 -6.74 -17.71 23.98
N ALA A 256 -5.43 -17.87 23.75
CA ALA A 256 -4.61 -18.86 24.44
C ALA A 256 -4.46 -18.53 25.94
N LEU A 257 -4.28 -17.24 26.28
CA LEU A 257 -4.25 -16.77 27.67
C LEU A 257 -5.58 -17.04 28.41
N ASN A 258 -6.72 -16.80 27.75
CA ASN A 258 -8.04 -17.02 28.38
C ASN A 258 -8.35 -18.50 28.64
N ASN A 259 -7.85 -19.41 27.80
CA ASN A 259 -8.03 -20.85 28.01
C ASN A 259 -7.07 -21.44 29.06
N SER A 260 -6.03 -20.71 29.48
CA SER A 260 -5.05 -21.16 30.49
C SER A 260 -5.15 -20.42 31.83
N ALA A 261 -6.29 -19.79 32.14
CA ALA A 261 -6.50 -19.01 33.37
C ALA A 261 -6.27 -19.77 34.71
N VAL A 262 -5.99 -21.08 34.66
CA VAL A 262 -5.63 -21.91 35.83
C VAL A 262 -4.11 -21.91 36.11
N ALA A 263 -3.25 -21.41 35.20
CA ALA A 263 -1.80 -21.57 35.31
C ALA A 263 -1.01 -20.31 35.76
N TYR A 264 -1.69 -19.20 36.10
CA TYR A 264 -1.01 -17.92 36.33
C TYR A 264 -0.40 -17.72 37.72
N HIS A 265 -0.48 -18.69 38.64
CA HIS A 265 0.13 -18.52 39.97
C HIS A 265 1.59 -19.01 40.08
N TYR A 266 2.19 -19.59 39.03
CA TYR A 266 3.53 -20.20 39.13
C TYR A 266 4.57 -19.78 38.06
N VAL A 267 4.23 -18.86 37.14
CA VAL A 267 5.09 -18.62 35.94
C VAL A 267 6.09 -17.47 36.12
N GLU A 268 6.01 -16.69 37.20
CA GLU A 268 6.94 -15.57 37.41
C GLU A 268 8.33 -16.02 37.95
N GLU A 269 8.47 -17.24 38.47
CA GLU A 269 9.74 -17.73 39.05
C GLU A 269 10.45 -18.86 38.27
N VAL A 270 9.91 -19.36 37.15
CA VAL A 270 10.51 -20.50 36.42
C VAL A 270 10.70 -20.20 34.93
N ILE A 271 11.54 -19.21 34.62
CA ILE A 271 12.03 -18.93 33.24
C ILE A 271 13.45 -19.52 33.04
N THR A 272 13.79 -20.60 33.75
CA THR A 272 15.12 -21.24 33.65
C THR A 272 15.10 -22.63 32.99
N ASP A 273 13.94 -23.21 32.70
CA ASP A 273 13.87 -24.49 32.00
C ASP A 273 13.58 -24.32 30.50
N ALA A 274 14.55 -24.71 29.68
CA ALA A 274 14.54 -24.64 28.22
C ALA A 274 13.54 -25.61 27.53
N SER A 275 12.62 -26.22 28.27
CA SER A 275 11.75 -27.33 27.82
C SER A 275 10.32 -26.92 27.42
N TYR A 276 9.95 -25.64 27.54
CA TYR A 276 8.63 -25.15 27.14
C TYR A 276 8.72 -24.20 25.92
N THR A 277 8.38 -24.69 24.73
CA THR A 277 8.02 -23.81 23.61
C THR A 277 6.72 -23.07 23.95
N PRO A 278 6.70 -21.73 23.99
CA PRO A 278 5.49 -20.99 24.30
C PRO A 278 4.36 -21.33 23.30
N PRO A 279 3.09 -21.42 23.71
CA PRO A 279 1.96 -21.75 22.84
C PRO A 279 1.70 -20.71 21.72
N CYS A 280 2.43 -19.59 21.75
CA CYS A 280 2.39 -18.54 20.73
C CYS A 280 3.55 -18.59 19.73
N GLN A 281 4.54 -19.48 19.91
CA GLN A 281 5.62 -19.72 18.96
C GLN A 281 5.11 -20.53 17.78
N ARG A 282 5.55 -20.16 16.58
CA ARG A 282 5.15 -20.76 15.31
C ARG A 282 6.36 -20.87 14.40
N MET A 283 6.22 -21.76 13.44
CA MET A 283 7.23 -22.03 12.44
C MET A 283 6.74 -21.50 11.10
N GLY A 284 7.67 -21.02 10.29
CA GLY A 284 7.40 -20.68 8.91
C GLY A 284 8.54 -21.11 8.00
N ALA A 285 8.21 -21.30 6.72
CA ALA A 285 9.21 -21.49 5.69
C ALA A 285 8.82 -20.77 4.41
N MET A 286 9.83 -20.26 3.72
CA MET A 286 9.70 -19.60 2.44
C MET A 286 10.58 -20.30 1.41
N LEU A 287 10.00 -20.59 0.25
CA LEU A 287 10.69 -21.23 -0.86
C LEU A 287 10.43 -20.47 -2.16
N ALA A 288 11.37 -20.56 -3.10
CA ALA A 288 11.23 -20.00 -4.42
C ALA A 288 11.53 -21.06 -5.48
N PHE A 289 10.57 -21.29 -6.38
CA PHE A 289 10.69 -22.20 -7.52
C PHE A 289 10.38 -21.47 -8.82
N ASP A 290 11.09 -21.78 -9.90
CA ASP A 290 10.86 -21.11 -11.19
C ASP A 290 9.51 -21.47 -11.79
N ASN A 291 8.99 -22.67 -11.49
CA ASN A 291 7.75 -23.18 -12.06
C ASN A 291 7.08 -24.24 -11.16
N LEU A 292 5.83 -24.57 -11.49
CA LEU A 292 5.04 -25.55 -10.77
C LEU A 292 5.60 -26.98 -10.86
N ASP A 293 6.32 -27.31 -11.95
CA ASP A 293 6.88 -28.65 -12.13
C ASP A 293 8.05 -28.90 -11.16
N GLN A 294 8.91 -27.90 -10.95
CA GLN A 294 9.96 -27.93 -9.93
C GLN A 294 9.38 -28.06 -8.52
N LEU A 295 8.30 -27.34 -8.22
CA LEU A 295 7.58 -27.51 -6.95
C LEU A 295 7.06 -28.95 -6.80
N ALA A 296 6.48 -29.53 -7.85
CA ALA A 296 5.97 -30.89 -7.83
C ALA A 296 7.06 -31.92 -7.53
N GLN A 297 8.24 -31.76 -8.14
CA GLN A 297 9.37 -32.67 -7.99
C GLN A 297 10.00 -32.63 -6.59
N ASN A 298 10.04 -31.44 -5.99
CA ASN A 298 10.66 -31.24 -4.67
C ASN A 298 9.66 -31.30 -3.50
N PHE A 299 8.38 -31.52 -3.76
CA PHE A 299 7.33 -31.40 -2.75
C PHE A 299 7.55 -32.29 -1.52
N ASP A 300 8.03 -33.53 -1.71
CA ASP A 300 8.32 -34.45 -0.61
C ASP A 300 9.49 -33.96 0.26
N GLU A 301 10.56 -33.44 -0.35
CA GLU A 301 11.73 -32.92 0.37
C GLU A 301 11.36 -31.67 1.18
N VAL A 302 10.55 -30.80 0.58
CA VAL A 302 9.95 -29.64 1.24
C VAL A 302 9.17 -30.05 2.48
N LEU A 303 8.40 -31.13 2.41
CA LEU A 303 7.62 -31.61 3.56
C LEU A 303 8.48 -32.26 4.65
N GLN A 304 9.59 -32.90 4.27
CA GLN A 304 10.55 -33.47 5.21
C GLN A 304 11.24 -32.41 6.07
N CYS A 305 11.45 -31.19 5.57
CA CYS A 305 11.94 -30.06 6.36
C CYS A 305 11.07 -29.78 7.61
N PHE A 306 9.78 -30.13 7.58
CA PHE A 306 8.87 -29.98 8.72
C PHE A 306 8.78 -31.22 9.61
N SER A 307 9.19 -32.38 9.10
CA SER A 307 9.15 -33.66 9.83
C SER A 307 10.36 -33.86 10.73
N ASN A 308 11.52 -33.34 10.33
CA ASN A 308 12.81 -33.59 10.98
C ASN A 308 13.12 -32.65 12.15
N TRP A 309 12.20 -31.78 12.54
CA TRP A 309 12.43 -30.89 13.67
C TRP A 309 12.25 -31.66 14.98
N PRO A 310 13.28 -31.77 15.83
CA PRO A 310 13.20 -32.57 17.03
C PRO A 310 12.07 -32.04 17.91
N SER A 311 11.14 -32.93 18.23
CA SER A 311 10.47 -32.84 19.52
C SER A 311 11.57 -33.12 20.55
N GLU A 312 12.34 -32.10 20.95
CA GLU A 312 13.32 -32.30 22.03
C GLU A 312 12.56 -32.76 23.27
N GLY A 313 12.76 -34.04 23.61
CA GLY A 313 11.95 -34.77 24.57
C GLY A 313 12.04 -36.29 24.50
N SER A 314 12.72 -36.90 23.51
CA SER A 314 13.02 -38.35 23.55
C SER A 314 14.52 -38.65 23.63
N SER A 315 15.18 -38.17 24.69
CA SER A 315 16.35 -38.87 25.20
C SER A 315 16.67 -38.44 26.62
N LEU A 316 15.95 -39.00 27.60
CA LEU A 316 16.52 -39.38 28.89
C LEU A 316 15.75 -40.59 29.40
N THR A 317 16.42 -41.74 29.36
CA THR A 317 16.09 -42.89 30.20
C THR A 317 16.15 -42.45 31.66
N ASP A 318 15.02 -42.41 32.36
CA ASP A 318 15.04 -42.69 33.79
C ASP A 318 13.75 -43.36 34.26
N ALA A 319 13.94 -44.32 35.14
CA ALA A 319 12.93 -45.25 35.59
C ALA A 319 11.95 -44.60 36.58
N GLY A 320 10.67 -44.91 36.41
CA GLY A 320 9.69 -44.94 37.51
C GLY A 320 8.84 -43.68 37.71
N CYS A 321 7.71 -43.60 37.01
CA CYS A 321 6.43 -43.30 37.66
C CYS A 321 5.26 -43.70 36.75
N SER A 322 4.59 -44.78 37.11
CA SER A 322 3.34 -45.21 36.49
C SER A 322 2.21 -44.29 36.94
N THR A 323 1.65 -43.48 36.04
CA THR A 323 0.28 -42.95 36.22
C THR A 323 -0.48 -43.00 34.91
N LEU A 324 -1.63 -43.66 35.00
CA LEU A 324 -2.60 -43.98 33.97
C LEU A 324 -3.23 -42.71 33.40
N TYR A 325 -3.12 -42.47 32.09
CA TYR A 325 -4.14 -41.93 31.17
C TYR A 325 -3.50 -41.82 29.77
N HIS A 326 -3.68 -42.84 28.93
CA HIS A 326 -3.33 -42.79 27.50
C HIS A 326 -4.41 -42.01 26.73
N ASP A 327 -4.04 -40.87 26.16
CA ASP A 327 -4.62 -40.30 24.93
C ASP A 327 -3.51 -39.53 24.19
N ASP A 328 -2.59 -40.26 23.55
CA ASP A 328 -1.40 -39.77 22.83
C ASP A 328 -1.71 -39.07 21.48
N SER A 329 -2.94 -38.59 21.27
CA SER A 329 -3.36 -37.97 20.01
C SER A 329 -3.28 -36.44 19.98
N LYS A 330 -2.83 -35.78 21.07
CA LYS A 330 -2.88 -34.31 21.23
C LYS A 330 -1.54 -33.56 21.24
N SER A 331 -0.38 -34.23 21.10
CA SER A 331 0.93 -33.57 21.21
C SER A 331 1.45 -32.88 19.94
N ARG A 332 0.87 -33.12 18.75
CA ARG A 332 1.33 -32.49 17.49
C ARG A 332 0.82 -31.06 17.25
N ILE A 333 0.05 -30.49 18.16
CA ILE A 333 -0.58 -29.16 17.98
C ILE A 333 0.40 -28.00 18.19
N SER A 334 1.60 -28.24 18.73
CA SER A 334 2.55 -27.17 19.08
C SER A 334 3.23 -26.49 17.88
N ASN A 335 3.42 -27.20 16.76
CA ASN A 335 4.18 -26.66 15.62
C ASN A 335 3.25 -26.20 14.51
N VAL A 336 2.69 -25.00 14.65
CA VAL A 336 1.86 -24.40 13.59
C VAL A 336 2.76 -23.87 12.48
N HIS A 337 2.78 -24.54 11.33
CA HIS A 337 3.58 -24.14 10.18
C HIS A 337 2.80 -23.18 9.23
N SER A 338 3.45 -22.11 8.79
CA SER A 338 2.99 -21.22 7.72
C SER A 338 3.98 -21.26 6.55
N PHE A 339 3.50 -21.60 5.37
CA PHE A 339 4.34 -21.86 4.22
C PHE A 339 4.08 -20.86 3.10
N SER A 340 5.15 -20.30 2.52
CA SER A 340 5.09 -19.35 1.41
C SER A 340 5.93 -19.85 0.24
N ILE A 341 5.30 -20.03 -0.92
CA ILE A 341 5.95 -20.45 -2.16
C ILE A 341 5.94 -19.30 -3.14
N SER A 342 7.11 -18.83 -3.53
CA SER A 342 7.27 -17.95 -4.69
C SER A 342 7.36 -18.79 -5.96
N LEU A 343 6.60 -18.38 -6.98
CA LEU A 343 6.62 -18.97 -8.32
C LEU A 343 7.15 -17.98 -9.35
N GLY A 344 8.17 -18.41 -10.09
CA GLY A 344 8.87 -17.65 -11.12
C GLY A 344 8.14 -17.61 -12.45
N GLU A 345 8.64 -16.78 -13.36
CA GLU A 345 7.95 -16.42 -14.60
C GLU A 345 7.89 -17.55 -15.63
N ARG A 346 6.67 -17.89 -16.08
CA ARG A 346 6.35 -18.01 -17.51
C ARG A 346 5.05 -17.24 -17.77
N ARG A 347 5.02 -16.46 -18.86
CA ARG A 347 3.93 -15.60 -19.41
C ARG A 347 2.48 -16.14 -19.32
N TRP A 348 2.30 -17.41 -18.99
CA TRP A 348 1.04 -18.14 -18.95
C TRP A 348 0.35 -18.22 -17.58
N LEU A 349 1.07 -18.12 -16.46
CA LEU A 349 0.51 -18.46 -15.14
C LEU A 349 -0.37 -17.33 -14.55
N ALA A 350 0.06 -16.07 -14.62
CA ALA A 350 -0.59 -14.97 -13.91
C ALA A 350 -1.91 -14.47 -14.52
N SER A 351 -2.16 -14.75 -15.80
CA SER A 351 -3.38 -14.37 -16.53
C SER A 351 -4.40 -15.50 -16.61
N ASN A 352 -4.07 -16.69 -16.14
CA ASN A 352 -4.91 -17.86 -16.28
C ASN A 352 -6.03 -17.86 -15.22
N PRO A 353 -7.32 -17.78 -15.62
CA PRO A 353 -8.43 -17.84 -14.66
C PRO A 353 -8.49 -19.18 -13.91
N LEU A 354 -7.80 -20.22 -14.42
CA LEU A 354 -7.67 -21.53 -13.79
C LEU A 354 -6.48 -21.63 -12.83
N LEU A 355 -5.68 -20.58 -12.63
CA LEU A 355 -4.53 -20.60 -11.74
C LEU A 355 -4.89 -21.08 -10.32
N PRO A 356 -6.00 -20.63 -9.68
CA PRO A 356 -6.41 -21.19 -8.39
C PRO A 356 -6.71 -22.70 -8.45
N ASN A 357 -7.27 -23.18 -9.55
CA ASN A 357 -7.56 -24.61 -9.74
C ASN A 357 -6.28 -25.42 -9.94
N LEU A 358 -5.29 -24.87 -10.67
CA LEU A 358 -3.97 -25.47 -10.82
C LEU A 358 -3.19 -25.49 -9.51
N LEU A 359 -3.28 -24.42 -8.70
CA LEU A 359 -2.69 -24.41 -7.36
C LEU A 359 -3.42 -25.40 -6.44
N SER A 360 -4.73 -25.57 -6.60
CA SER A 360 -5.50 -26.56 -5.85
C SER A 360 -5.16 -28.01 -6.19
N TYR A 361 -4.54 -28.27 -7.34
CA TYR A 361 -4.03 -29.59 -7.71
C TYR A 361 -2.91 -30.05 -6.76
N PHE A 362 -2.02 -29.14 -6.34
CA PHE A 362 -1.00 -29.40 -5.31
C PHE A 362 -1.60 -29.62 -3.92
N LEU A 363 -2.87 -29.27 -3.75
CA LEU A 363 -3.66 -29.52 -2.54
C LEU A 363 -4.49 -30.80 -2.66
N PHE A 364 -4.22 -31.71 -3.61
CA PHE A 364 -4.86 -33.03 -3.62
C PHE A 364 -4.39 -33.89 -2.42
N GLN A 365 -3.15 -33.65 -1.93
CA GLN A 365 -2.57 -34.30 -0.76
C GLN A 365 -2.91 -33.58 0.57
N ARG A 366 -4.18 -33.20 0.78
CA ARG A 366 -4.63 -32.44 1.98
C ARG A 366 -4.35 -33.16 3.29
N SER A 367 -4.45 -34.49 3.29
CA SER A 367 -4.15 -35.33 4.46
C SER A 367 -2.70 -35.14 4.89
N MET A 368 -1.76 -35.27 3.96
CA MET A 368 -0.34 -35.12 4.20
C MET A 368 0.02 -33.73 4.76
N LEU A 369 -0.52 -32.64 4.18
CA LEU A 369 -0.31 -31.28 4.71
C LEU A 369 -0.80 -31.15 6.16
N ARG A 370 -1.93 -31.78 6.49
CA ARG A 370 -2.49 -31.79 7.85
C ARG A 370 -1.66 -32.64 8.81
N ASP A 371 -1.16 -33.79 8.35
CA ASP A 371 -0.34 -34.71 9.15
C ASP A 371 1.01 -34.08 9.54
N HIS A 372 1.51 -33.17 8.70
CA HIS A 372 2.71 -32.35 8.93
C HIS A 372 2.42 -31.01 9.66
N GLY A 373 1.20 -30.80 10.17
CA GLY A 373 0.88 -29.62 10.98
C GLY A 373 0.81 -28.29 10.21
N ILE A 374 0.73 -28.33 8.88
CA ILE A 374 0.66 -27.11 8.05
C ILE A 374 -0.71 -26.46 8.21
N ARG A 375 -0.73 -25.21 8.68
CA ARG A 375 -1.97 -24.45 8.90
C ARG A 375 -2.32 -23.54 7.73
N ARG A 376 -1.31 -23.06 7.03
CA ARG A 376 -1.46 -22.06 5.96
C ARG A 376 -0.43 -22.33 4.86
N LEU A 377 -0.90 -22.34 3.62
CA LEU A 377 -0.10 -22.38 2.41
C LEU A 377 -0.39 -21.11 1.61
N THR A 378 0.64 -20.37 1.21
CA THR A 378 0.51 -19.13 0.44
C THR A 378 1.36 -19.22 -0.81
N PHE A 379 0.75 -19.04 -1.97
CA PHE A 379 1.48 -18.90 -3.23
C PHE A 379 1.61 -17.42 -3.57
N LEU A 380 2.86 -17.01 -3.80
CA LEU A 380 3.27 -15.71 -4.29
C LEU A 380 3.59 -15.87 -5.78
N VAL A 381 2.71 -15.38 -6.64
CA VAL A 381 2.89 -15.42 -8.09
C VAL A 381 3.33 -14.05 -8.56
N SER A 382 4.59 -13.95 -8.97
CA SER A 382 5.22 -12.68 -9.34
C SER A 382 5.25 -12.51 -10.85
N GLN A 383 4.99 -11.29 -11.33
CA GLN A 383 5.12 -10.92 -12.74
C GLN A 383 5.93 -9.64 -12.84
N LYS A 384 6.83 -9.58 -13.84
CA LYS A 384 7.69 -8.41 -14.04
C LYS A 384 6.86 -7.15 -14.20
N ARG A 385 7.19 -6.09 -13.44
CA ARG A 385 6.50 -4.78 -13.41
C ARG A 385 5.07 -4.80 -12.87
N GLU A 386 4.65 -5.88 -12.21
CA GLU A 386 3.35 -5.96 -11.54
C GLU A 386 3.53 -6.32 -10.05
N PHE A 387 2.58 -5.90 -9.22
CA PHE A 387 2.55 -6.33 -7.82
C PHE A 387 2.21 -7.84 -7.76
N PRO A 388 2.90 -8.63 -6.90
CA PRO A 388 2.70 -10.06 -6.88
C PRO A 388 1.31 -10.44 -6.41
N LYS A 389 0.79 -11.51 -6.98
CA LYS A 389 -0.53 -12.06 -6.66
C LYS A 389 -0.39 -13.12 -5.59
N PHE A 390 -1.00 -12.87 -4.43
CA PHE A 390 -1.06 -13.80 -3.32
C PHE A 390 -2.31 -14.68 -3.38
N PHE A 391 -2.13 -15.97 -3.19
CA PHE A 391 -3.21 -16.96 -3.04
C PHE A 391 -2.98 -17.78 -1.78
N THR A 392 -3.91 -17.67 -0.82
CA THR A 392 -3.76 -18.30 0.50
C THR A 392 -4.77 -19.42 0.68
N PHE A 393 -4.30 -20.56 1.17
CA PHE A 393 -5.08 -21.75 1.47
C PHE A 393 -4.89 -22.11 2.94
N ARG A 394 -5.98 -22.32 3.67
CA ARG A 394 -5.91 -22.53 5.13
C ARG A 394 -6.49 -23.89 5.50
N ALA A 395 -5.86 -24.57 6.45
CA ALA A 395 -6.30 -25.88 6.94
C ALA A 395 -7.73 -25.85 7.49
N ARG A 396 -8.14 -24.74 8.15
CA ARG A 396 -9.48 -24.57 8.71
C ARG A 396 -10.59 -24.57 7.65
N ASP A 397 -10.25 -24.15 6.43
CA ASP A 397 -11.15 -24.08 5.28
C ASP A 397 -10.89 -25.28 4.35
N LYS A 398 -10.41 -26.40 4.91
CA LYS A 398 -10.05 -27.63 4.16
C LYS A 398 -9.09 -27.37 2.99
N PHE A 399 -8.19 -26.39 3.14
CA PHE A 399 -7.28 -25.92 2.08
C PHE A 399 -8.00 -25.47 0.81
N GLU A 400 -9.20 -24.90 0.94
CA GLU A 400 -9.79 -24.09 -0.13
C GLU A 400 -9.20 -22.68 -0.11
N GLU A 401 -9.26 -22.00 -1.26
CA GLU A 401 -8.71 -20.65 -1.38
C GLU A 401 -9.49 -19.66 -0.52
N ASP A 402 -8.78 -19.01 0.38
CA ASP A 402 -9.30 -17.96 1.23
C ASP A 402 -9.27 -16.62 0.49
N ARG A 403 -10.36 -16.34 -0.24
CA ARG A 403 -10.49 -15.15 -1.10
C ARG A 403 -10.37 -13.82 -0.36
N ILE A 404 -10.58 -13.80 0.95
CA ILE A 404 -10.40 -12.61 1.78
C ILE A 404 -8.92 -12.19 1.81
N TYR A 405 -8.00 -13.15 1.71
CA TYR A 405 -6.55 -12.93 1.73
C TYR A 405 -5.96 -12.85 0.32
N ARG A 406 -6.80 -12.84 -0.71
CA ARG A 406 -6.33 -12.73 -2.10
C ARG A 406 -5.59 -11.42 -2.29
N HIS A 407 -4.39 -11.50 -2.86
CA HIS A 407 -3.48 -10.37 -3.08
C HIS A 407 -3.04 -9.64 -1.79
N LEU A 408 -3.15 -10.29 -0.64
CA LEU A 408 -2.69 -9.81 0.66
C LEU A 408 -1.71 -10.81 1.27
N GLU A 409 -0.52 -10.34 1.64
CA GLU A 409 0.44 -11.15 2.42
C GLU A 409 -0.17 -11.50 3.80
N PRO A 410 -0.40 -12.79 4.10
CA PRO A 410 -1.12 -13.21 5.31
C PRO A 410 -0.43 -12.87 6.63
N ALA A 411 0.89 -12.63 6.63
CA ALA A 411 1.59 -12.12 7.80
C ALA A 411 1.09 -10.70 8.18
N LEU A 412 0.75 -9.86 7.20
CA LEU A 412 0.27 -8.49 7.42
C LEU A 412 -1.22 -8.44 7.78
N ALA A 413 -1.99 -9.48 7.46
CA ALA A 413 -3.46 -9.45 7.58
C ALA A 413 -3.98 -9.20 9.01
N PHE A 414 -3.27 -9.63 10.06
CA PHE A 414 -3.72 -9.34 11.43
C PHE A 414 -3.69 -7.84 11.75
N GLN A 415 -2.78 -7.09 11.11
CA GLN A 415 -2.69 -5.63 11.27
C GLN A 415 -3.90 -4.92 10.66
N LEU A 416 -4.64 -5.58 9.75
CA LEU A 416 -5.92 -5.09 9.23
C LEU A 416 -7.09 -5.38 10.17
N GLU A 417 -6.91 -6.15 11.25
CA GLU A 417 -7.95 -6.47 12.24
C GLU A 417 -9.24 -7.06 11.63
N LEU A 418 -9.10 -7.93 10.63
CA LEU A 418 -10.24 -8.52 9.91
C LEU A 418 -11.27 -9.22 10.83
N ASN A 419 -10.83 -9.72 11.98
CA ASN A 419 -11.69 -10.34 12.98
C ASN A 419 -12.79 -9.41 13.54
N ARG A 420 -12.61 -8.09 13.48
CA ARG A 420 -13.63 -7.12 13.92
C ARG A 420 -14.83 -7.03 12.97
N MET A 421 -14.70 -7.62 11.77
CA MET A 421 -15.78 -7.71 10.77
C MET A 421 -16.39 -9.12 10.71
N ARG A 422 -16.17 -9.98 11.72
CA ARG A 422 -16.65 -11.38 11.74
C ARG A 422 -18.17 -11.54 11.60
N ASN A 423 -18.93 -10.49 11.92
CA ASN A 423 -20.39 -10.45 11.81
C ASN A 423 -20.87 -10.21 10.36
N PHE A 424 -19.95 -9.96 9.43
CA PHE A 424 -20.22 -9.79 8.02
C PHE A 424 -19.69 -10.98 7.22
N ASP A 425 -20.34 -11.30 6.12
CA ASP A 425 -19.75 -12.07 5.04
C ASP A 425 -18.98 -11.12 4.12
N LEU A 426 -17.69 -11.37 3.95
CA LEU A 426 -16.76 -10.44 3.34
C LEU A 426 -16.37 -10.89 1.94
N ARG A 427 -16.51 -9.98 0.98
CA ARG A 427 -15.99 -10.12 -0.36
C ARG A 427 -14.89 -9.09 -0.61
N ALA A 428 -13.68 -9.54 -0.90
CA ALA A 428 -12.61 -8.67 -1.34
C ALA A 428 -12.95 -8.06 -2.71
N MET A 429 -12.80 -6.74 -2.83
CA MET A 429 -13.02 -5.96 -4.04
C MET A 429 -11.66 -5.60 -4.65
N HIS A 430 -11.61 -5.44 -5.97
CA HIS A 430 -10.40 -5.02 -6.64
C HIS A 430 -10.11 -3.54 -6.38
N CYS A 431 -8.89 -3.23 -5.95
CA CYS A 431 -8.39 -1.86 -5.77
C CYS A 431 -7.22 -1.63 -6.73
N ALA A 432 -7.13 -0.44 -7.30
CA ALA A 432 -5.96 -0.05 -8.08
C ALA A 432 -4.74 0.17 -7.17
N ASN A 433 -4.97 0.65 -5.95
CA ASN A 433 -3.93 0.85 -4.94
C ASN A 433 -3.72 -0.40 -4.05
N HIS A 434 -2.59 -1.07 -4.22
CA HIS A 434 -2.23 -2.27 -3.43
C HIS A 434 -1.91 -2.01 -1.95
N ARG A 435 -1.76 -0.75 -1.52
CA ARG A 435 -1.56 -0.39 -0.10
C ARG A 435 -2.84 -0.55 0.73
N MET A 436 -4.00 -0.60 0.08
CA MET A 436 -5.29 -0.74 0.74
C MET A 436 -6.03 -1.99 0.30
N GLN A 437 -6.94 -2.42 1.15
CA GLN A 437 -7.81 -3.56 0.95
C GLN A 437 -9.24 -3.09 1.13
N LEU A 438 -10.04 -3.22 0.09
CA LEU A 438 -11.46 -2.90 0.12
C LEU A 438 -12.27 -4.19 0.21
N TYR A 439 -13.18 -4.24 1.16
CA TYR A 439 -14.12 -5.34 1.33
C TYR A 439 -15.55 -4.82 1.23
N LEU A 440 -16.40 -5.54 0.49
CA LEU A 440 -17.85 -5.43 0.60
C LEU A 440 -18.31 -6.46 1.64
N GLY A 441 -18.82 -5.97 2.77
CA GLY A 441 -19.38 -6.79 3.83
C GLY A 441 -20.90 -6.81 3.77
N SER A 442 -21.49 -8.01 3.79
CA SER A 442 -22.93 -8.22 3.90
C SER A 442 -23.23 -8.77 5.29
N ALA A 443 -24.13 -8.15 6.05
CA ALA A 443 -24.40 -8.60 7.42
C ALA A 443 -24.87 -10.06 7.43
N ARG A 444 -24.34 -10.86 8.36
CA ARG A 444 -24.79 -12.23 8.53
C ARG A 444 -26.17 -12.21 9.19
N VAL A 445 -27.14 -12.80 8.50
CA VAL A 445 -28.53 -12.94 8.96
C VAL A 445 -28.87 -14.43 9.06
N GLU A 446 -29.98 -14.75 9.73
CA GLU A 446 -30.49 -16.12 9.80
C GLU A 446 -30.86 -16.65 8.41
N GLU A 447 -30.79 -17.97 8.23
CA GLU A 447 -31.07 -18.60 6.94
C GLU A 447 -32.50 -18.29 6.48
N GLY A 448 -32.63 -17.67 5.30
CA GLY A 448 -33.90 -17.26 4.69
C GLY A 448 -34.28 -15.80 4.88
N ALA A 449 -33.57 -15.03 5.72
CA ALA A 449 -33.75 -13.59 5.83
C ALA A 449 -33.00 -12.83 4.72
N GLU A 450 -33.59 -11.76 4.21
CA GLU A 450 -32.94 -10.88 3.23
C GLU A 450 -31.86 -10.02 3.92
N VAL A 451 -30.68 -9.95 3.32
CA VAL A 451 -29.61 -9.08 3.82
C VAL A 451 -29.89 -7.66 3.37
N THR A 452 -30.14 -6.76 4.33
CA THR A 452 -30.37 -5.33 4.05
C THR A 452 -29.15 -4.47 4.34
N ASP A 453 -28.29 -4.90 5.26
CA ASP A 453 -27.11 -4.15 5.71
C ASP A 453 -25.86 -4.57 4.92
N HIS A 454 -25.46 -3.71 4.00
CA HIS A 454 -24.24 -3.83 3.22
C HIS A 454 -23.33 -2.64 3.49
N ARG A 455 -22.04 -2.91 3.74
CA ARG A 455 -21.07 -1.88 4.08
C ARG A 455 -19.77 -2.11 3.33
N PHE A 456 -19.15 -1.02 2.90
CA PHE A 456 -17.77 -1.04 2.48
C PHE A 456 -16.85 -0.89 3.69
N PHE A 457 -15.81 -1.71 3.73
CA PHE A 457 -14.73 -1.64 4.69
C PHE A 457 -13.42 -1.40 3.95
N VAL A 458 -12.86 -0.19 4.06
CA VAL A 458 -11.52 0.12 3.56
C VAL A 458 -10.53 -0.09 4.69
N ARG A 459 -9.46 -0.85 4.44
CA ARG A 459 -8.40 -1.08 5.42
C ARG A 459 -7.04 -0.84 4.80
N ALA A 460 -6.24 0.02 5.42
CA ALA A 460 -4.91 0.34 4.94
C ALA A 460 -3.87 0.31 6.06
N ILE A 461 -2.63 -0.07 5.70
CA ILE A 461 -1.49 -0.09 6.60
C ILE A 461 -0.48 0.92 6.10
N MET A 462 -0.17 1.91 6.93
CA MET A 462 0.89 2.86 6.71
C MET A 462 2.16 2.40 7.43
N ARG A 463 3.28 2.38 6.71
CA ARG A 463 4.63 2.08 7.22
C ARG A 463 5.50 3.34 7.18
N HIS A 464 6.64 3.33 7.85
CA HIS A 464 7.53 4.49 7.89
C HIS A 464 8.38 4.54 6.63
N SER A 465 8.50 5.70 5.97
CA SER A 465 9.52 5.90 4.94
C SER A 465 10.88 6.00 5.61
N ASP A 466 11.88 5.27 5.11
CA ASP A 466 13.23 5.36 5.65
C ASP A 466 13.77 6.80 5.63
N LEU A 467 14.20 7.25 6.82
CA LEU A 467 15.48 7.91 7.07
C LEU A 467 15.94 8.96 6.04
N VAL A 468 15.27 10.11 6.02
CA VAL A 468 15.97 11.40 5.92
C VAL A 468 15.33 12.37 6.92
N THR A 469 16.02 12.52 8.06
CA THR A 469 15.86 13.50 9.16
C THR A 469 15.29 13.00 10.49
N LYS A 470 15.84 13.58 11.57
CA LYS A 470 15.54 13.33 12.98
C LYS A 470 14.06 13.54 13.22
N GLU A 471 13.40 12.51 13.75
CA GLU A 471 11.95 12.40 13.92
C GLU A 471 11.15 12.39 12.61
N ALA A 472 10.38 11.33 12.37
CA ALA A 472 9.26 11.36 11.44
C ALA A 472 8.40 12.57 11.80
N SER A 473 8.55 13.69 11.09
CA SER A 473 7.85 14.91 11.47
C SER A 473 6.35 14.61 11.46
N PHE A 474 5.65 15.09 12.48
CA PHE A 474 4.20 14.97 12.54
C PHE A 474 3.55 15.43 11.23
N GLU A 475 4.12 16.46 10.60
CA GLU A 475 3.72 16.98 9.31
C GLU A 475 3.79 15.92 8.18
N TYR A 476 4.84 15.10 8.12
CA TYR A 476 4.91 14.00 7.15
C TYR A 476 3.77 13.01 7.38
N LEU A 477 3.58 12.54 8.62
CA LEU A 477 2.50 11.60 8.93
C LEU A 477 1.11 12.18 8.68
N GLN A 478 0.93 13.47 8.94
CA GLN A 478 -0.31 14.18 8.65
C GLN A 478 -0.57 14.21 7.15
N ASN A 479 0.40 14.61 6.35
CA ASN A 479 0.28 14.69 4.89
C ASN A 479 0.05 13.31 4.26
N GLU A 480 0.79 12.31 4.72
CA GLU A 480 0.62 10.92 4.27
C GLU A 480 -0.71 10.31 4.72
N GLY A 481 -1.13 10.59 5.96
CA GLY A 481 -2.41 10.16 6.47
C GLY A 481 -3.59 10.77 5.71
N GLU A 482 -3.50 12.07 5.41
CA GLU A 482 -4.47 12.78 4.59
C GLU A 482 -4.49 12.23 3.15
N ARG A 483 -3.32 11.98 2.56
CA ARG A 483 -3.19 11.33 1.26
C ARG A 483 -3.85 9.95 1.24
N LEU A 484 -3.56 9.11 2.24
CA LEU A 484 -4.12 7.76 2.34
C LEU A 484 -5.64 7.78 2.55
N LEU A 485 -6.17 8.74 3.32
CA LEU A 485 -7.61 8.94 3.44
C LEU A 485 -8.24 9.33 2.11
N LEU A 486 -7.63 10.27 1.38
CA LEU A 486 -8.13 10.67 0.06
C LEU A 486 -8.12 9.49 -0.91
N GLU A 487 -7.04 8.72 -0.96
CA GLU A 487 -6.95 7.50 -1.77
C GLU A 487 -8.02 6.46 -1.37
N ALA A 488 -8.31 6.31 -0.08
CA ALA A 488 -9.39 5.43 0.40
C ALA A 488 -10.78 5.90 -0.06
N MET A 489 -11.03 7.22 -0.03
CA MET A 489 -12.27 7.81 -0.52
C MET A 489 -12.39 7.71 -2.04
N ASP A 490 -11.26 7.85 -2.74
CA ASP A 490 -11.14 7.69 -4.18
C ASP A 490 -11.50 6.25 -4.62
N GLU A 491 -10.97 5.22 -3.94
CA GLU A 491 -11.33 3.80 -4.21
C GLU A 491 -12.78 3.48 -3.83
N LEU A 492 -13.31 4.10 -2.76
CA LEU A 492 -14.73 4.00 -2.43
C LEU A 492 -15.60 4.56 -3.54
N GLU A 493 -15.29 5.75 -4.07
CA GLU A 493 -16.05 6.34 -5.18
C GLU A 493 -16.10 5.40 -6.39
N VAL A 494 -14.97 4.79 -6.75
CA VAL A 494 -14.91 3.79 -7.83
C VAL A 494 -15.76 2.54 -7.49
N ALA A 495 -15.75 2.09 -6.24
CA ALA A 495 -16.54 0.94 -5.82
C ALA A 495 -18.04 1.22 -5.80
N PHE A 496 -18.46 2.44 -5.42
CA PHE A 496 -19.85 2.90 -5.46
C PHE A 496 -20.41 2.86 -6.88
N ASP A 497 -19.64 3.32 -7.87
CA ASP A 497 -20.06 3.33 -9.28
C ASP A 497 -20.17 1.90 -9.87
N ASN A 498 -19.40 0.94 -9.35
CA ASN A 498 -19.32 -0.43 -9.87
C ASN A 498 -20.15 -1.47 -9.10
N THR A 499 -20.86 -1.08 -8.04
CA THR A 499 -21.60 -2.00 -7.17
C THR A 499 -23.11 -1.76 -7.30
N ALA A 500 -23.86 -2.82 -7.61
CA ALA A 500 -25.32 -2.74 -7.74
C ALA A 500 -26.05 -2.61 -6.39
N VAL A 501 -25.39 -3.03 -5.31
CA VAL A 501 -25.96 -3.06 -3.95
C VAL A 501 -25.79 -1.71 -3.27
N ARG A 502 -26.87 -1.23 -2.65
CA ARG A 502 -26.86 0.01 -1.87
C ARG A 502 -26.11 -0.24 -0.56
N THR A 503 -25.01 0.49 -0.34
CA THR A 503 -24.28 0.45 0.93
C THR A 503 -24.68 1.57 1.88
N ASP A 504 -24.55 1.34 3.18
CA ASP A 504 -24.69 2.34 4.23
C ASP A 504 -23.66 2.09 5.33
N ALA A 505 -23.44 3.06 6.22
CA ALA A 505 -22.55 2.93 7.37
C ALA A 505 -21.13 2.41 7.04
N ASN A 506 -20.55 2.89 5.94
CA ASN A 506 -19.23 2.49 5.47
C ASN A 506 -18.14 2.82 6.50
N HIS A 507 -17.08 2.04 6.49
CA HIS A 507 -16.00 2.07 7.48
C HIS A 507 -14.63 2.25 6.84
N ILE A 508 -13.84 3.16 7.38
CA ILE A 508 -12.44 3.36 6.99
C ILE A 508 -11.55 3.04 8.19
N PHE A 509 -10.57 2.16 8.01
CA PHE A 509 -9.58 1.81 9.02
C PHE A 509 -8.15 2.08 8.50
N LEU A 510 -7.45 2.99 9.18
CA LEU A 510 -6.06 3.33 8.87
C LEU A 510 -5.16 2.91 10.03
N ASN A 511 -4.19 2.04 9.75
CA ASN A 511 -3.24 1.55 10.75
C ASN A 511 -1.84 2.11 10.49
N PHE A 512 -1.40 3.02 11.36
CA PHE A 512 -0.09 3.63 11.37
C PHE A 512 0.82 2.78 12.25
N VAL A 513 1.60 1.93 11.59
CA VAL A 513 2.55 1.03 12.26
C VAL A 513 3.69 1.78 12.97
N PRO A 514 4.26 2.87 12.40
CA PRO A 514 5.38 3.56 13.04
C PRO A 514 5.00 4.15 14.39
N THR A 515 5.95 4.11 15.32
CA THR A 515 5.80 4.82 16.59
C THR A 515 6.40 6.21 16.47
N VAL A 516 5.61 7.24 16.78
CA VAL A 516 6.05 8.65 16.67
C VAL A 516 6.06 9.38 18.00
N ILE A 517 7.01 10.31 18.14
CA ILE A 517 7.11 11.13 19.35
C ILE A 517 6.17 12.32 19.19
N MET A 518 5.08 12.36 19.95
CA MET A 518 4.04 13.37 19.79
C MET A 518 3.09 13.46 21.00
N ASP A 519 2.51 14.65 21.18
CA ASP A 519 1.38 14.90 22.08
C ASP A 519 0.04 14.45 21.44
N PRO A 520 -0.76 13.59 22.12
CA PRO A 520 -2.10 13.19 21.68
C PRO A 520 -3.00 14.34 21.20
N CYS A 521 -2.93 15.53 21.83
CA CYS A 521 -3.78 16.67 21.48
C CYS A 521 -3.59 17.12 20.01
N LYS A 522 -2.36 17.02 19.49
CA LYS A 522 -2.06 17.37 18.09
C LYS A 522 -2.73 16.41 17.09
N ILE A 523 -2.87 15.14 17.45
CA ILE A 523 -3.60 14.15 16.63
C ILE A 523 -5.06 14.59 16.51
N GLU A 524 -5.68 14.93 17.63
CA GLU A 524 -7.07 15.33 17.67
C GLU A 524 -7.35 16.58 16.82
N GLU A 525 -6.52 17.62 16.94
CA GLU A 525 -6.64 18.83 16.14
C GLU A 525 -6.50 18.57 14.62
N SER A 526 -5.50 17.78 14.24
CA SER A 526 -5.26 17.42 12.84
C SER A 526 -6.41 16.61 12.25
N VAL A 527 -6.87 15.60 12.99
CA VAL A 527 -8.01 14.78 12.58
C VAL A 527 -9.29 15.61 12.49
N ARG A 528 -9.56 16.50 13.46
CA ARG A 528 -10.69 17.42 13.43
C ARG A 528 -10.66 18.30 12.17
N SER A 529 -9.51 18.88 11.86
CA SER A 529 -9.32 19.71 10.65
C SER A 529 -9.61 18.90 9.38
N MET A 530 -9.12 17.66 9.31
CA MET A 530 -9.34 16.75 8.19
C MET A 530 -10.83 16.37 8.01
N VAL A 531 -11.53 16.03 9.10
CA VAL A 531 -12.96 15.72 9.06
C VAL A 531 -13.78 16.95 8.66
N MET A 532 -13.47 18.14 9.19
CA MET A 532 -14.17 19.37 8.80
C MET A 532 -13.95 19.72 7.32
N ARG A 533 -12.76 19.46 6.79
CA ARG A 533 -12.42 19.70 5.38
C ARG A 533 -13.13 18.73 4.44
N TYR A 534 -13.17 17.44 4.79
CA TYR A 534 -13.67 16.37 3.90
C TYR A 534 -15.05 15.81 4.27
N GLY A 535 -15.69 16.35 5.31
CA GLY A 535 -16.94 15.83 5.87
C GLY A 535 -18.07 15.71 4.85
N SER A 536 -18.20 16.67 3.93
CA SER A 536 -19.21 16.60 2.86
C SER A 536 -19.02 15.40 1.92
N ARG A 537 -17.76 15.02 1.66
CA ARG A 537 -17.41 13.91 0.79
C ARG A 537 -17.54 12.57 1.53
N LEU A 538 -17.10 12.51 2.79
CA LEU A 538 -17.34 11.35 3.68
C LEU A 538 -18.84 11.06 3.83
N TRP A 539 -19.66 12.09 4.03
CA TRP A 539 -21.11 11.97 4.13
C TRP A 539 -21.73 11.42 2.84
N LYS A 540 -21.31 11.92 1.67
CA LYS A 540 -21.77 11.40 0.37
C LYS A 540 -21.41 9.93 0.19
N LEU A 541 -20.22 9.53 0.65
CA LEU A 541 -19.77 8.14 0.66
C LEU A 541 -20.37 7.31 1.78
N ARG A 542 -21.30 7.86 2.57
CA ARG A 542 -21.98 7.19 3.69
C ARG A 542 -21.00 6.57 4.67
N VAL A 543 -19.84 7.21 4.86
CA VAL A 543 -18.85 6.79 5.86
C VAL A 543 -19.38 7.23 7.21
N LEU A 544 -19.88 6.29 8.00
CA LEU A 544 -20.42 6.55 9.34
C LEU A 544 -19.33 6.50 10.40
N GLN A 545 -18.31 5.66 10.19
CA GLN A 545 -17.27 5.45 11.17
C GLN A 545 -15.89 5.42 10.50
N ALA A 546 -14.96 6.19 11.03
CA ALA A 546 -13.55 6.07 10.66
C ALA A 546 -12.70 5.77 11.89
N GLU A 547 -11.67 4.95 11.69
CA GLU A 547 -10.80 4.49 12.76
C GLU A 547 -9.34 4.70 12.38
N LEU A 548 -8.61 5.35 13.28
CA LEU A 548 -7.18 5.56 13.20
C LEU A 548 -6.50 4.83 14.34
N LYS A 549 -5.53 3.97 14.01
CA LYS A 549 -4.66 3.31 14.99
C LYS A 549 -3.23 3.81 14.79
N ILE A 550 -2.61 4.33 15.85
CA ILE A 550 -1.25 4.86 15.82
C ILE A 550 -0.55 4.57 17.15
N ASN A 551 0.75 4.29 17.10
CA ASN A 551 1.57 4.21 18.31
C ASN A 551 2.29 5.53 18.52
N ILE A 552 2.25 6.08 19.74
CA ILE A 552 2.98 7.30 20.08
C ILE A 552 3.93 7.11 21.25
N ARG A 553 4.89 8.02 21.40
CA ARG A 553 5.69 8.21 22.62
C ARG A 553 5.62 9.68 23.00
N GLN A 554 5.58 10.00 24.29
CA GLN A 554 5.66 11.40 24.74
C GLN A 554 7.11 11.90 24.79
N THR A 555 8.06 10.99 24.99
CA THR A 555 9.50 11.27 25.05
C THR A 555 10.30 10.26 24.22
N PRO A 556 11.52 10.57 23.76
CA PRO A 556 12.32 9.65 22.95
C PRO A 556 12.58 8.29 23.61
N THR A 557 12.74 8.28 24.93
CA THR A 557 12.98 7.09 25.76
C THR A 557 11.72 6.49 26.38
N GLY A 558 10.55 7.10 26.13
CA GLY A 558 9.28 6.65 26.68
C GLY A 558 8.76 5.36 26.04
N HIS A 559 7.89 4.66 26.77
CA HIS A 559 7.17 3.50 26.23
C HIS A 559 6.20 3.91 25.12
N ALA A 560 6.01 3.01 24.15
CA ALA A 560 5.03 3.22 23.09
C ALA A 560 3.61 3.04 23.64
N ILE A 561 2.77 4.05 23.45
CA ILE A 561 1.37 4.09 23.84
C ILE A 561 0.52 3.90 22.56
N PRO A 562 -0.24 2.80 22.45
CA PRO A 562 -1.16 2.62 21.32
C PRO A 562 -2.38 3.52 21.51
N ILE A 563 -2.61 4.42 20.57
CA ILE A 563 -3.81 5.26 20.50
C ILE A 563 -4.72 4.73 19.40
N ARG A 564 -6.01 4.66 19.73
CA ARG A 564 -7.08 4.37 18.77
C ARG A 564 -8.10 5.49 18.82
N LEU A 565 -8.28 6.16 17.69
CA LEU A 565 -9.23 7.24 17.53
C LEU A 565 -10.42 6.73 16.70
N PHE A 566 -11.62 6.98 17.21
CA PHE A 566 -12.89 6.68 16.55
C PHE A 566 -13.56 8.00 16.17
N LEU A 567 -13.95 8.12 14.91
CA LEU A 567 -14.63 9.26 14.32
C LEU A 567 -16.04 8.89 13.92
#